data_AF-A0A3M1UZT8-F1
#
_entry.id   AF-A0A3M1UZT8-F1
#
_cell.length_a   1.000
_cell.length_b   1.000
_cell.length_c   1.000
_cell.angle_alpha   90.00
_cell.angle_beta   90.00
_cell.angle_gamma   90.00
#
_symmetry.space_group_name_H-M   'P 1'
#
loop_
_entity.id
_entity.type
_entity.pdbx_description
1 polymer ?
#
loop_
_entity_poly.entity_id
_entity_poly.type
_entity_poly.pdbx_seq_one_letter_code
_entity_poly.pdbx_strand_id
1 'polypeptide(L)'
;MKDPGHYQALKARVRRELDKPQVRRNFRQAMDGIRARRAEQFAEPGYFEALRERARAIRQKALDRLPELLDRLERQLERNGIRVHHAADAAEANALILDLLRRAGARSVIKGKSMVSEETALNEALDDAGIQVIESDLGEYIIQLAHEPPSHIVAPAIHKNRREVAELFREHHPELEYTEDIDRLTGNARQVLRERFACADAGISGVNFAVAETGTLVLVENEGNGRLSTTAPPLHIAITGIEKVVESLDEIPPLLEILTKSATGQPITTYVNFISRPRQPDELDGPREVHLVLLDNGRSRIREDEALAETLRCIRCGACINHCPVYVQVGGHAYGSVYPGPIGSVLEPQRLGLTEMGSLTSACTLCGACGDVCPVGIPLPELINRLRAEAVEPDHVTHVPDAGALRRPGEALVWQLWKTLYGHPGLYRGFTWLATRLSGLTPSRLGPWTRYRSVPRPAARTLHELARAEGIPARARKSDPAKLPAHRGVDDPIPQVQRRTCGNREECIDRFIARQQAVRGEVHRLHDGDWLDWLAKELPRRGVK
;
A
#
# COMPACT_ATOMS: atom_id res chain seq x y z
N MET A 1 -17.49 5.40 -27.16
CA MET A 1 -18.21 5.06 -25.91
C MET A 1 -17.17 4.41 -25.00
N LYS A 2 -16.47 5.20 -24.18
CA LYS A 2 -15.30 4.74 -23.39
C LYS A 2 -15.76 3.85 -22.22
N ASP A 3 -15.06 2.74 -22.02
CA ASP A 3 -15.52 1.51 -21.38
C ASP A 3 -15.94 1.65 -19.89
N PRO A 4 -17.21 1.34 -19.52
CA PRO A 4 -17.63 1.17 -18.13
C PRO A 4 -17.07 -0.11 -17.44
N GLY A 5 -16.30 -0.93 -18.15
CA GLY A 5 -15.78 -2.25 -17.75
C GLY A 5 -14.89 -2.25 -16.51
N HIS A 6 -13.89 -1.38 -16.39
CA HIS A 6 -12.88 -1.50 -15.32
C HIS A 6 -13.45 -1.33 -13.90
N TYR A 7 -14.37 -0.38 -13.70
CA TYR A 7 -15.03 -0.22 -12.39
C TYR A 7 -16.00 -1.37 -12.08
N GLN A 8 -16.60 -1.97 -13.11
CA GLN A 8 -17.45 -3.15 -12.94
C GLN A 8 -16.62 -4.40 -12.68
N ALA A 9 -15.47 -4.54 -13.33
CA ALA A 9 -14.49 -5.60 -13.09
C ALA A 9 -13.97 -5.53 -11.65
N LEU A 10 -13.57 -4.34 -11.17
CA LEU A 10 -13.20 -4.14 -9.77
C LEU A 10 -14.34 -4.53 -8.82
N LYS A 11 -15.57 -4.07 -9.08
CA LYS A 11 -16.75 -4.46 -8.27
C LYS A 11 -17.02 -5.95 -8.28
N ALA A 12 -16.84 -6.61 -9.43
CA ALA A 12 -17.04 -8.05 -9.57
C ALA A 12 -16.00 -8.83 -8.75
N ARG A 13 -14.71 -8.44 -8.85
CA ARG A 13 -13.64 -9.01 -8.01
C ARG A 13 -13.92 -8.79 -6.53
N VAL A 14 -14.25 -7.57 -6.12
CA VAL A 14 -14.57 -7.24 -4.71
C VAL A 14 -15.74 -8.10 -4.20
N ARG A 15 -16.83 -8.26 -4.96
CA ARG A 15 -17.95 -9.13 -4.55
C ARG A 15 -17.50 -10.58 -4.38
N ARG A 16 -16.79 -11.12 -5.38
CA ARG A 16 -16.27 -12.48 -5.35
C ARG A 16 -15.40 -12.75 -4.12
N GLU A 17 -14.53 -11.82 -3.75
CA GLU A 17 -13.68 -11.99 -2.56
C GLU A 17 -14.44 -11.78 -1.25
N LEU A 18 -15.44 -10.89 -1.22
CA LEU A 18 -16.30 -10.71 -0.04
C LEU A 18 -17.14 -11.95 0.29
N ASP A 19 -17.48 -12.75 -0.73
CA ASP A 19 -18.22 -14.02 -0.60
C ASP A 19 -17.35 -15.19 -0.07
N LYS A 20 -16.07 -14.95 0.23
CA LYS A 20 -15.14 -15.95 0.80
C LYS A 20 -14.88 -15.69 2.30
N PRO A 21 -15.77 -16.13 3.22
CA PRO A 21 -15.64 -15.83 4.65
C PRO A 21 -14.37 -16.42 5.29
N GLN A 22 -13.87 -17.56 4.78
CA GLN A 22 -12.61 -18.16 5.23
C GLN A 22 -11.42 -17.27 4.93
N VAL A 23 -11.26 -16.84 3.68
CA VAL A 23 -10.18 -15.95 3.24
C VAL A 23 -10.17 -14.67 4.08
N ARG A 24 -11.34 -14.07 4.32
CA ARG A 24 -11.47 -12.88 5.18
C ARG A 24 -11.03 -13.10 6.62
N ARG A 25 -11.29 -14.28 7.19
CA ARG A 25 -10.79 -14.64 8.53
C ARG A 25 -9.27 -14.79 8.53
N ASN A 26 -8.71 -15.46 7.53
CA ASN A 26 -7.26 -15.67 7.38
C ASN A 26 -6.53 -14.32 7.32
N PHE A 27 -6.99 -13.39 6.47
CA PHE A 27 -6.43 -12.04 6.39
C PHE A 27 -6.52 -11.31 7.74
N ARG A 28 -7.68 -11.27 8.38
CA ARG A 28 -7.84 -10.56 9.65
C ARG A 28 -6.88 -11.09 10.72
N GLN A 29 -6.85 -12.41 10.93
CA GLN A 29 -6.00 -13.03 11.93
C GLN A 29 -4.52 -12.72 11.68
N ALA A 30 -4.07 -12.88 10.44
CA ALA A 30 -2.67 -12.68 10.11
C ALA A 30 -2.25 -11.20 10.19
N MET A 31 -3.10 -10.29 9.71
CA MET A 31 -2.84 -8.85 9.77
C MET A 31 -2.84 -8.32 11.20
N ASP A 32 -3.77 -8.77 12.05
CA ASP A 32 -3.79 -8.38 13.47
C ASP A 32 -2.53 -8.88 14.20
N GLY A 33 -2.07 -10.10 13.90
CA GLY A 33 -0.82 -10.63 14.46
C GLY A 33 0.41 -9.83 14.03
N ILE A 34 0.52 -9.45 12.76
CA ILE A 34 1.64 -8.62 12.26
C ILE A 34 1.60 -7.22 12.89
N ARG A 35 0.41 -6.63 13.01
CA ARG A 35 0.23 -5.31 13.64
C ARG A 35 0.63 -5.30 15.11
N ALA A 36 0.26 -6.34 15.85
CA ALA A 36 0.63 -6.50 17.26
C ALA A 36 2.15 -6.60 17.44
N ARG A 37 2.82 -7.51 16.71
CA ARG A 37 4.28 -7.65 16.76
C ARG A 37 5.00 -6.37 16.34
N ARG A 38 4.51 -5.67 15.30
CA ARG A 38 5.06 -4.38 14.90
C ARG A 38 4.95 -3.35 16.02
N ALA A 39 3.81 -3.28 16.72
CA ALA A 39 3.62 -2.33 17.82
C ALA A 39 4.62 -2.57 18.95
N GLU A 40 4.94 -3.84 19.25
CA GLU A 40 5.96 -4.19 20.24
C GLU A 40 7.36 -3.69 19.84
N GLN A 41 7.73 -3.78 18.55
CA GLN A 41 9.02 -3.29 18.04
C GLN A 41 9.18 -1.76 18.10
N PHE A 42 8.07 -1.02 18.24
CA PHE A 42 8.04 0.44 18.26
C PHE A 42 7.35 0.99 19.53
N ALA A 43 7.45 0.25 20.63
CA ALA A 43 6.82 0.63 21.90
C ALA A 43 7.44 1.90 22.53
N GLU A 44 8.71 2.17 22.25
CA GLU A 44 9.40 3.37 22.73
C GLU A 44 8.90 4.63 22.00
N PRO A 45 8.40 5.66 22.72
CA PRO A 45 7.92 6.89 22.10
C PRO A 45 9.01 7.62 21.30
N GLY A 46 8.70 8.05 20.07
CA GLY A 46 9.62 8.81 19.22
C GLY A 46 10.65 7.97 18.45
N TYR A 47 10.85 6.70 18.85
CA TYR A 47 11.81 5.81 18.20
C TYR A 47 11.41 5.51 16.75
N PHE A 48 10.12 5.24 16.49
CA PHE A 48 9.62 5.02 15.13
C PHE A 48 9.79 6.26 14.26
N GLU A 49 9.43 7.45 14.78
CA GLU A 49 9.50 8.70 14.03
C GLU A 49 10.95 9.06 13.67
N ALA A 50 11.90 8.89 14.59
CA ALA A 50 13.32 9.12 14.34
C ALA A 50 13.87 8.18 13.27
N LEU A 51 13.55 6.89 13.35
CA LEU A 51 14.00 5.91 12.36
C LEU A 51 13.31 6.13 11.00
N ARG A 52 12.03 6.51 11.00
CA ARG A 52 11.26 6.86 9.81
C ARG A 52 11.87 8.04 9.08
N GLU A 53 12.27 9.10 9.79
CA GLU A 53 12.87 10.27 9.17
C GLU A 53 14.24 9.94 8.56
N ARG A 54 15.06 9.15 9.26
CA ARG A 54 16.33 8.66 8.73
C ARG A 54 16.13 7.83 7.45
N ALA A 55 15.21 6.87 7.48
CA ALA A 55 14.92 6.03 6.32
C ALA A 55 14.32 6.84 5.16
N ARG A 56 13.43 7.81 5.45
CA ARG A 56 12.90 8.74 4.45
C ARG A 56 14.01 9.53 3.78
N ALA A 57 14.91 10.13 4.55
CA ALA A 57 16.01 10.95 4.03
C ALA A 57 16.95 10.14 3.12
N ILE A 58 17.30 8.91 3.51
CA ILE A 58 18.11 7.99 2.69
C ILE A 58 17.42 7.73 1.35
N ARG A 59 16.14 7.34 1.39
CA ARG A 59 15.39 7.02 0.17
C ARG A 59 15.14 8.24 -0.69
N GLN A 60 14.91 9.41 -0.10
CA GLN A 60 14.74 10.66 -0.85
C GLN A 60 16.05 11.04 -1.56
N LYS A 61 17.17 11.06 -0.83
CA LYS A 61 18.49 11.35 -1.41
C LYS A 61 18.81 10.44 -2.60
N ALA A 62 18.48 9.15 -2.49
CA ALA A 62 18.70 8.19 -3.57
C ALA A 62 17.86 8.51 -4.81
N LEU A 63 16.62 9.00 -4.65
CA LEU A 63 15.77 9.41 -5.78
C LEU A 63 16.23 10.71 -6.43
N ASP A 64 16.64 11.70 -5.62
CA ASP A 64 17.11 12.99 -6.12
C ASP A 64 18.36 12.83 -7.00
N ARG A 65 19.22 11.86 -6.65
CA ARG A 65 20.48 11.55 -7.37
C ARG A 65 20.40 10.28 -8.20
N LEU A 66 19.18 9.81 -8.53
CA LEU A 66 19.00 8.48 -9.12
C LEU A 66 19.89 8.21 -10.35
N PRO A 67 19.96 9.10 -11.38
CA PRO A 67 20.81 8.84 -12.55
C PRO A 67 22.30 8.67 -12.19
N GLU A 68 22.84 9.55 -11.35
CA GLU A 68 24.23 9.50 -10.89
C GLU A 68 24.54 8.21 -10.11
N LEU A 69 23.60 7.79 -9.25
CA LEU A 69 23.75 6.58 -8.45
C LEU A 69 23.62 5.30 -9.27
N LEU A 70 22.79 5.28 -10.31
CA LEU A 70 22.71 4.16 -11.26
C LEU A 70 24.02 4.02 -12.03
N ASP A 71 24.56 5.13 -12.56
CA ASP A 71 25.85 5.14 -13.25
C ASP A 71 26.99 4.67 -12.33
N ARG A 72 26.97 5.08 -11.06
CA ARG A 72 27.96 4.65 -10.06
C ARG A 72 27.81 3.17 -9.72
N LEU A 73 26.58 2.71 -9.51
CA LEU A 73 26.26 1.32 -9.22
C LEU A 73 26.73 0.41 -10.36
N GLU A 74 26.42 0.75 -11.60
CA GLU A 74 26.80 -0.03 -12.77
C GLU A 74 28.32 -0.19 -12.87
N ARG A 75 29.06 0.92 -12.84
CA ARG A 75 30.53 0.88 -12.86
C ARG A 75 31.11 0.02 -11.74
N GLN A 76 30.53 0.07 -10.54
CA GLN A 76 31.04 -0.67 -9.40
C GLN A 76 30.68 -2.16 -9.46
N LEU A 77 29.50 -2.51 -9.96
CA LEU A 77 29.10 -3.89 -10.24
C LEU A 77 29.98 -4.53 -11.31
N GLU A 78 30.23 -3.82 -12.41
CA GLU A 78 31.09 -4.31 -13.50
C GLU A 78 32.53 -4.53 -13.03
N ARG A 79 33.06 -3.60 -12.21
CA ARG A 79 34.37 -3.79 -11.55
C ARG A 79 34.43 -5.04 -10.68
N ASN A 80 33.32 -5.42 -10.07
CA ASN A 80 33.23 -6.63 -9.27
C ASN A 80 32.91 -7.88 -10.11
N GLY A 81 32.81 -7.77 -11.44
CA GLY A 81 32.51 -8.88 -12.35
C GLY A 81 31.02 -9.20 -12.48
N ILE A 82 30.12 -8.34 -12.00
CA ILE A 82 28.67 -8.46 -12.20
C ILE A 82 28.29 -7.69 -13.46
N ARG A 83 27.61 -8.36 -14.41
CA ARG A 83 27.18 -7.74 -15.68
C ARG A 83 25.82 -7.05 -15.49
N VAL A 84 25.70 -5.80 -15.91
CA VAL A 84 24.47 -5.01 -15.75
C VAL A 84 23.73 -4.91 -17.08
N HIS A 85 22.41 -5.02 -17.02
CA HIS A 85 21.48 -4.95 -18.14
C HIS A 85 20.37 -3.97 -17.77
N HIS A 86 19.95 -3.14 -18.71
CA HIS A 86 18.84 -2.20 -18.51
C HIS A 86 17.65 -2.65 -19.33
N ALA A 87 16.46 -2.59 -18.74
CA ALA A 87 15.20 -2.90 -19.39
C ALA A 87 14.23 -1.73 -19.20
N ALA A 88 13.71 -1.20 -20.31
CA ALA A 88 12.72 -0.14 -20.30
C ALA A 88 11.36 -0.63 -19.78
N ASP A 89 11.00 -1.88 -20.07
CA ASP A 89 9.71 -2.48 -19.72
C ASP A 89 9.80 -3.99 -19.43
N ALA A 90 8.64 -4.58 -19.12
CA ALA A 90 8.53 -5.99 -18.80
C ALA A 90 8.91 -6.92 -19.95
N ALA A 91 8.58 -6.56 -21.19
CA ALA A 91 8.86 -7.39 -22.35
C ALA A 91 10.37 -7.44 -22.62
N GLU A 92 11.05 -6.29 -22.53
CA GLU A 92 12.51 -6.21 -22.67
C GLU A 92 13.22 -6.98 -21.55
N ALA A 93 12.77 -6.86 -20.29
CA ALA A 93 13.34 -7.62 -19.18
C ALA A 93 13.21 -9.13 -19.40
N ASN A 94 12.03 -9.60 -19.80
CA ASN A 94 11.80 -11.02 -20.08
C ASN A 94 12.67 -11.51 -21.24
N ALA A 95 12.80 -10.72 -22.31
CA ALA A 95 13.65 -11.05 -23.45
C ALA A 95 15.14 -11.15 -23.07
N LEU A 96 15.64 -10.21 -22.27
CA LEU A 96 17.02 -10.21 -21.77
C LEU A 96 17.31 -11.43 -20.90
N ILE A 97 16.43 -11.73 -19.95
CA ILE A 97 16.59 -12.89 -19.06
C ILE A 97 16.54 -14.18 -19.87
N LEU A 98 15.61 -14.31 -20.81
CA LEU A 98 15.49 -15.48 -21.66
C LEU A 98 16.75 -15.68 -22.54
N ASP A 99 17.31 -14.62 -23.10
CA ASP A 99 18.56 -14.66 -23.86
C ASP A 99 19.75 -15.11 -22.99
N LEU A 100 19.85 -14.60 -21.76
CA LEU A 100 20.85 -15.05 -20.79
C LEU A 100 20.75 -16.54 -20.47
N LEU A 101 19.54 -17.02 -20.19
CA LEU A 101 19.29 -18.44 -19.91
C LEU A 101 19.62 -19.32 -21.12
N ARG A 102 19.22 -18.90 -22.33
CA ARG A 102 19.53 -19.62 -23.57
C ARG A 102 21.03 -19.71 -23.86
N ARG A 103 21.76 -18.61 -23.67
CA ARG A 103 23.23 -18.59 -23.83
C ARG A 103 23.93 -19.54 -22.86
N ALA A 104 23.42 -19.66 -21.64
CA ALA A 104 23.93 -20.60 -20.66
C ALA A 104 23.47 -22.06 -20.89
N GLY A 105 22.58 -22.30 -21.86
CA GLY A 105 21.97 -23.61 -22.09
C GLY A 105 21.04 -24.06 -20.96
N ALA A 106 20.56 -23.11 -20.13
CA ALA A 106 19.74 -23.39 -18.96
C ALA A 106 18.34 -23.88 -19.36
N ARG A 107 17.89 -24.97 -18.73
CA ARG A 107 16.54 -25.54 -18.91
C ARG A 107 15.72 -25.51 -17.62
N SER A 108 16.39 -25.33 -16.50
CA SER A 108 15.79 -25.31 -15.17
C SER A 108 16.26 -24.08 -14.38
N VAL A 109 15.31 -23.40 -13.75
CA VAL A 109 15.52 -22.19 -12.96
C VAL A 109 14.92 -22.36 -11.59
N ILE A 110 15.71 -22.05 -10.56
CA ILE A 110 15.21 -21.86 -9.20
C ILE A 110 15.06 -20.36 -8.94
N LYS A 111 13.83 -19.91 -8.68
CA LYS A 111 13.51 -18.48 -8.54
C LYS A 111 13.20 -18.17 -7.08
N GLY A 112 13.96 -17.25 -6.51
CA GLY A 112 13.64 -16.59 -5.26
C GLY A 112 12.55 -15.55 -5.44
N LYS A 113 11.84 -15.26 -4.36
CA LYS A 113 10.77 -14.28 -4.33
C LYS A 113 11.22 -12.91 -4.84
N SER A 114 10.48 -12.34 -5.78
CA SER A 114 10.68 -10.97 -6.25
C SER A 114 9.39 -10.37 -6.79
N MET A 115 8.95 -9.25 -6.21
CA MET A 115 7.81 -8.51 -6.75
C MET A 115 8.06 -8.02 -8.19
N VAL A 116 9.33 -7.84 -8.58
CA VAL A 116 9.67 -7.36 -9.92
C VAL A 116 9.58 -8.48 -10.96
N SER A 117 9.84 -9.73 -10.59
CA SER A 117 9.57 -10.87 -11.50
C SER A 117 8.06 -11.12 -11.64
N GLU A 118 7.28 -10.93 -10.57
CA GLU A 118 5.81 -10.96 -10.63
C GLU A 118 5.25 -9.82 -11.51
N GLU A 119 5.79 -8.61 -11.35
CA GLU A 119 5.45 -7.42 -12.14
C GLU A 119 5.67 -7.61 -13.65
N THR A 120 6.59 -8.51 -14.02
CA THR A 120 6.95 -8.80 -15.42
C THR A 120 6.31 -10.08 -15.94
N ALA A 121 5.53 -10.80 -15.11
CA ALA A 121 5.01 -12.13 -15.41
C ALA A 121 6.11 -13.09 -15.89
N LEU A 122 7.29 -13.02 -15.26
CA LEU A 122 8.49 -13.72 -15.73
C LEU A 122 8.29 -15.25 -15.80
N ASN A 123 7.55 -15.84 -14.85
CA ASN A 123 7.31 -17.29 -14.86
C ASN A 123 6.57 -17.71 -16.14
N GLU A 124 5.48 -17.02 -16.48
CA GLU A 124 4.70 -17.30 -17.70
C GLU A 124 5.57 -17.18 -18.96
N ALA A 125 6.40 -16.12 -19.04
CA ALA A 125 7.29 -15.92 -20.18
C ALA A 125 8.38 -17.00 -20.31
N LEU A 126 8.88 -17.54 -19.19
CA LEU A 126 9.87 -18.62 -19.20
C LEU A 126 9.23 -19.99 -19.45
N ASP A 127 8.04 -20.24 -18.91
CA ASP A 127 7.26 -21.46 -19.15
C ASP A 127 6.88 -21.57 -20.64
N ASP A 128 6.41 -20.47 -21.25
CA ASP A 128 6.11 -20.37 -22.70
C ASP A 128 7.35 -20.64 -23.56
N ALA A 129 8.54 -20.35 -23.03
CA ALA A 129 9.82 -20.61 -23.68
C ALA A 129 10.38 -22.01 -23.40
N GLY A 130 9.66 -22.86 -22.65
CA GLY A 130 10.06 -24.22 -22.31
C GLY A 130 11.15 -24.32 -21.24
N ILE A 131 11.33 -23.28 -20.42
CA ILE A 131 12.26 -23.26 -19.29
C ILE A 131 11.46 -23.56 -18.03
N GLN A 132 11.82 -24.63 -17.31
CA GLN A 132 11.14 -24.99 -16.07
C GLN A 132 11.52 -24.03 -14.96
N VAL A 133 10.57 -23.25 -14.45
CA VAL A 133 10.78 -22.37 -13.28
C VAL A 133 10.16 -22.99 -12.04
N ILE A 134 10.91 -23.03 -10.95
CA ILE A 134 10.41 -23.45 -9.64
C ILE A 134 10.60 -22.30 -8.65
N GLU A 135 9.53 -21.93 -7.95
CA GLU A 135 9.61 -20.98 -6.85
C GLU A 135 10.29 -21.60 -5.62
N SER A 136 11.21 -20.85 -5.03
CA SER A 136 12.00 -21.31 -3.89
C SER A 136 11.43 -20.88 -2.53
N ASP A 137 10.63 -19.82 -2.53
CA ASP A 137 9.89 -19.33 -1.35
C ASP A 137 8.69 -20.21 -1.10
N LEU A 138 8.49 -20.68 0.14
CA LEU A 138 7.40 -21.61 0.43
C LEU A 138 6.03 -21.03 0.05
N GLY A 139 5.83 -19.74 0.31
CA GLY A 139 4.57 -19.08 -0.01
C GLY A 139 4.36 -18.93 -1.52
N GLU A 140 5.41 -18.55 -2.26
CA GLU A 140 5.36 -18.48 -3.72
C GLU A 140 5.18 -19.88 -4.35
N TYR A 141 5.84 -20.91 -3.80
CA TYR A 141 5.70 -22.30 -4.23
C TYR A 141 4.27 -22.81 -4.04
N ILE A 142 3.64 -22.54 -2.89
CA ILE A 142 2.24 -22.92 -2.63
C ILE A 142 1.31 -22.32 -3.68
N ILE A 143 1.48 -21.04 -4.04
CA ILE A 143 0.60 -20.41 -5.02
C ILE A 143 0.95 -20.81 -6.46
N GLN A 144 2.21 -21.18 -6.74
CA GLN A 144 2.62 -21.77 -8.01
C GLN A 144 1.90 -23.09 -8.24
N LEU A 145 1.87 -23.98 -7.23
CA LEU A 145 1.09 -25.23 -7.27
C LEU A 145 -0.42 -24.97 -7.40
N ALA A 146 -0.91 -23.86 -6.84
CA ALA A 146 -2.31 -23.49 -6.93
C ALA A 146 -2.68 -22.79 -8.25
N HIS A 147 -1.70 -22.40 -9.08
CA HIS A 147 -1.87 -21.51 -10.23
C HIS A 147 -2.61 -20.21 -9.87
N GLU A 148 -2.23 -19.60 -8.75
CA GLU A 148 -2.83 -18.37 -8.24
C GLU A 148 -1.76 -17.26 -8.11
N PRO A 149 -2.12 -15.98 -8.32
CA PRO A 149 -1.19 -14.88 -8.09
C PRO A 149 -0.99 -14.63 -6.58
N PRO A 150 0.11 -13.96 -6.18
CA PRO A 150 0.34 -13.64 -4.79
C PRO A 150 -0.71 -12.66 -4.26
N SER A 151 -1.21 -12.93 -3.06
CA SER A 151 -2.24 -12.10 -2.44
C SER A 151 -1.68 -11.02 -1.51
N HIS A 152 -0.37 -11.05 -1.22
CA HIS A 152 0.31 -10.13 -0.32
C HIS A 152 1.82 -10.05 -0.64
N ILE A 153 2.39 -8.85 -0.57
CA ILE A 153 3.80 -8.58 -0.92
C ILE A 153 4.81 -9.38 -0.08
N VAL A 154 4.62 -9.50 1.24
CA VAL A 154 5.48 -10.29 2.15
C VAL A 154 5.02 -11.74 2.37
N ALA A 155 3.72 -12.04 2.45
CA ALA A 155 3.18 -13.38 2.74
C ALA A 155 2.22 -13.86 1.62
N PRO A 156 2.72 -14.31 0.47
CA PRO A 156 1.95 -14.45 -0.78
C PRO A 156 0.74 -15.39 -0.65
N ALA A 157 0.89 -16.51 0.06
CA ALA A 157 -0.14 -17.52 0.30
C ALA A 157 -1.05 -17.27 1.52
N ILE A 158 -1.07 -16.05 2.09
CA ILE A 158 -1.83 -15.76 3.35
C ILE A 158 -3.34 -16.05 3.29
N HIS A 159 -3.89 -16.13 2.08
CA HIS A 159 -5.31 -16.46 1.86
C HIS A 159 -5.60 -17.96 2.01
N LYS A 160 -4.59 -18.83 1.92
CA LYS A 160 -4.69 -20.29 2.11
C LYS A 160 -4.53 -20.66 3.57
N ASN A 161 -5.28 -21.65 4.03
CA ASN A 161 -5.08 -22.28 5.34
C ASN A 161 -4.27 -23.59 5.20
N ARG A 162 -3.86 -24.17 6.34
CA ARG A 162 -3.04 -25.40 6.36
C ARG A 162 -3.66 -26.61 5.66
N ARG A 163 -5.00 -26.73 5.62
CA ARG A 163 -5.69 -27.85 4.95
C ARG A 163 -5.59 -27.72 3.44
N GLU A 164 -5.85 -26.52 2.92
CA GLU A 164 -5.72 -26.22 1.49
C GLU A 164 -4.27 -26.47 1.02
N VAL A 165 -3.28 -26.10 1.84
CA VAL A 165 -1.87 -26.39 1.57
C VAL A 165 -1.60 -27.90 1.58
N ALA A 166 -2.09 -28.64 2.57
CA ALA A 166 -1.90 -30.09 2.64
C ALA A 166 -2.53 -30.84 1.45
N GLU A 167 -3.69 -30.37 0.97
CA GLU A 167 -4.36 -30.91 -0.22
C GLU A 167 -3.55 -30.66 -1.49
N LEU A 168 -3.03 -29.44 -1.68
CA LEU A 168 -2.16 -29.10 -2.81
C LEU A 168 -0.89 -29.97 -2.84
N PHE A 169 -0.27 -30.18 -1.68
CA PHE A 169 0.90 -31.04 -1.56
C PHE A 169 0.57 -32.50 -1.90
N ARG A 170 -0.56 -33.03 -1.43
CA ARG A 170 -0.99 -34.40 -1.78
C ARG A 170 -1.24 -34.56 -3.29
N GLU A 171 -1.78 -33.54 -3.94
CA GLU A 171 -2.07 -33.56 -5.38
C GLU A 171 -0.79 -33.55 -6.22
N HIS A 172 0.17 -32.68 -5.88
CA HIS A 172 1.39 -32.47 -6.67
C HIS A 172 2.57 -33.35 -6.25
N HIS A 173 2.53 -33.87 -5.01
CA HIS A 173 3.54 -34.72 -4.41
C HIS A 173 2.90 -35.95 -3.74
N PRO A 174 2.27 -36.85 -4.51
CA PRO A 174 1.60 -38.04 -3.97
C PRO A 174 2.56 -39.01 -3.27
N GLU A 175 3.87 -38.88 -3.49
CA GLU A 175 4.93 -39.60 -2.80
C GLU A 175 5.12 -39.18 -1.32
N LEU A 176 4.63 -38.00 -0.94
CA LEU A 176 4.75 -37.48 0.42
C LEU A 176 3.52 -37.87 1.26
N GLU A 177 3.76 -38.14 2.55
CA GLU A 177 2.66 -38.42 3.48
C GLU A 177 1.78 -37.17 3.68
N TYR A 178 0.46 -37.33 3.55
CA TYR A 178 -0.49 -36.28 3.87
C TYR A 178 -0.41 -35.90 5.35
N THR A 179 -0.28 -34.61 5.64
CA THR A 179 -0.22 -34.08 6.99
C THR A 179 -0.76 -32.66 7.04
N GLU A 180 -1.51 -32.30 8.08
CA GLU A 180 -1.89 -30.91 8.39
C GLU A 180 -0.95 -30.24 9.40
N ASP A 181 0.07 -30.97 9.88
CA ASP A 181 1.09 -30.44 10.77
C ASP A 181 2.03 -29.49 10.02
N ILE A 182 2.20 -28.27 10.54
CA ILE A 182 2.91 -27.18 9.85
C ILE A 182 4.40 -27.49 9.72
N ASP A 183 5.01 -28.08 10.74
CA ASP A 183 6.44 -28.40 10.74
C ASP A 183 6.72 -29.51 9.73
N ARG A 184 5.87 -30.55 9.69
CA ARG A 184 5.97 -31.60 8.66
C ARG A 184 5.71 -31.08 7.25
N LEU A 185 4.72 -30.22 7.03
CA LEU A 185 4.47 -29.60 5.72
C LEU A 185 5.67 -28.79 5.23
N THR A 186 6.27 -28.00 6.12
CA THR A 186 7.47 -27.21 5.82
C THR A 186 8.67 -28.12 5.53
N GLY A 187 8.82 -29.21 6.29
CA GLY A 187 9.84 -30.24 6.06
C GLY A 187 9.70 -30.92 4.69
N ASN A 188 8.48 -31.28 4.32
CA ASN A 188 8.13 -31.85 3.01
C ASN A 188 8.50 -30.89 1.87
N ALA A 189 8.13 -29.61 1.98
CA ALA A 189 8.50 -28.60 0.99
C ALA A 189 10.02 -28.47 0.85
N ARG A 190 10.73 -28.44 1.98
CA ARG A 190 12.20 -28.40 1.99
C ARG A 190 12.80 -29.62 1.31
N GLN A 191 12.27 -30.83 1.53
CA GLN A 191 12.75 -32.05 0.88
C GLN A 191 12.63 -31.94 -0.65
N VAL A 192 11.46 -31.51 -1.15
CA VAL A 192 11.22 -31.31 -2.59
C VAL A 192 12.19 -30.28 -3.17
N LEU A 193 12.33 -29.12 -2.52
CA LEU A 193 13.12 -28.01 -3.06
C LEU A 193 14.64 -28.28 -3.00
N ARG A 194 15.13 -29.10 -2.05
CA ARG A 194 16.57 -29.31 -1.84
C ARG A 194 17.28 -29.86 -3.07
N GLU A 195 16.70 -30.87 -3.71
CA GLU A 195 17.24 -31.45 -4.94
C GLU A 195 17.18 -30.44 -6.09
N ARG A 196 16.11 -29.66 -6.16
CA ARG A 196 15.94 -28.62 -7.20
C ARG A 196 17.01 -27.53 -7.09
N PHE A 197 17.35 -27.06 -5.89
CA PHE A 197 18.44 -26.11 -5.72
C PHE A 197 19.79 -26.64 -6.22
N ALA A 198 20.07 -27.93 -5.99
CA ALA A 198 21.35 -28.54 -6.35
C ALA A 198 21.48 -28.80 -7.86
N CYS A 199 20.37 -29.02 -8.56
CA CYS A 199 20.35 -29.39 -9.97
C CYS A 199 19.94 -28.26 -10.91
N ALA A 200 19.53 -27.09 -10.40
CA ALA A 200 19.10 -25.98 -11.25
C ALA A 200 20.27 -25.38 -12.05
N ASP A 201 20.02 -25.09 -13.32
CA ASP A 201 21.02 -24.50 -14.22
C ASP A 201 21.25 -23.01 -13.93
N ALA A 202 20.21 -22.32 -13.46
CA ALA A 202 20.28 -20.92 -13.10
C ALA A 202 19.41 -20.58 -11.89
N GLY A 203 19.82 -19.53 -11.19
CA GLY A 203 19.12 -18.95 -10.06
C GLY A 203 18.66 -17.53 -10.37
N ILE A 204 17.42 -17.20 -10.02
CA ILE A 204 16.89 -15.84 -10.19
C ILE A 204 16.51 -15.28 -8.81
N SER A 205 16.81 -14.01 -8.54
CA SER A 205 16.41 -13.36 -7.28
C SER A 205 15.97 -11.92 -7.47
N GLY A 206 15.25 -11.39 -6.48
CA GLY A 206 15.07 -9.95 -6.32
C GLY A 206 16.28 -9.27 -5.67
N VAL A 207 16.18 -7.95 -5.50
CA VAL A 207 17.12 -7.14 -4.71
C VAL A 207 16.33 -6.15 -3.85
N ASN A 208 16.56 -6.17 -2.52
CA ASN A 208 15.92 -5.22 -1.61
C ASN A 208 16.55 -3.84 -1.71
N PHE A 209 17.89 -3.79 -1.76
CA PHE A 209 18.70 -2.57 -1.92
C PHE A 209 19.94 -2.86 -2.77
N ALA A 210 20.29 -1.95 -3.68
CA ALA A 210 21.54 -2.02 -4.45
C ALA A 210 22.47 -0.88 -4.01
N VAL A 211 23.63 -1.22 -3.44
CA VAL A 211 24.57 -0.23 -2.88
C VAL A 211 25.50 0.27 -3.97
N ALA A 212 25.35 1.54 -4.36
CA ALA A 212 26.14 2.15 -5.43
C ALA A 212 27.62 2.27 -5.08
N GLU A 213 27.95 2.59 -3.82
CA GLU A 213 29.33 2.74 -3.36
C GLU A 213 30.19 1.50 -3.58
N THR A 214 29.65 0.32 -3.26
CA THR A 214 30.40 -0.93 -3.21
C THR A 214 30.03 -1.91 -4.32
N GLY A 215 28.99 -1.63 -5.11
CA GLY A 215 28.50 -2.55 -6.14
C GLY A 215 28.00 -3.84 -5.50
N THR A 216 27.13 -3.72 -4.50
CA THR A 216 26.63 -4.84 -3.71
C THR A 216 25.11 -4.93 -3.77
N LEU A 217 24.60 -6.11 -4.07
CA LEU A 217 23.16 -6.42 -4.05
C LEU A 217 22.80 -6.97 -2.66
N VAL A 218 21.83 -6.35 -2.00
CA VAL A 218 21.35 -6.76 -0.68
C VAL A 218 20.02 -7.48 -0.82
N LEU A 219 19.99 -8.73 -0.34
CA LEU A 219 18.80 -9.59 -0.34
C LEU A 219 18.44 -9.97 1.10
N VAL A 220 17.17 -9.80 1.46
CA VAL A 220 16.64 -9.98 2.81
C VAL A 220 15.62 -11.13 2.80
N GLU A 221 15.80 -12.14 3.65
CA GLU A 221 14.93 -13.32 3.67
C GLU A 221 14.89 -14.03 5.05
N ASN A 222 13.95 -14.95 5.23
CA ASN A 222 13.78 -15.72 6.47
C ASN A 222 13.96 -17.25 6.32
N GLU A 223 14.05 -17.76 5.09
CA GLU A 223 13.94 -19.21 4.82
C GLU A 223 15.27 -19.84 4.38
N GLY A 224 16.24 -19.03 3.95
CA GLY A 224 17.53 -19.46 3.38
C GLY A 224 17.43 -19.88 1.92
N ASN A 225 16.24 -19.79 1.32
CA ASN A 225 15.96 -20.12 -0.07
C ASN A 225 16.58 -19.11 -1.04
N GLY A 226 16.66 -17.84 -0.65
CA GLY A 226 17.23 -16.76 -1.44
C GLY A 226 18.72 -16.98 -1.58
N ARG A 227 19.42 -17.24 -0.47
CA ARG A 227 20.83 -17.62 -0.46
C ARG A 227 21.07 -18.78 -1.40
N LEU A 228 20.34 -19.88 -1.26
CA LEU A 228 20.50 -21.05 -2.12
C LEU A 228 20.24 -20.74 -3.60
N SER A 229 19.23 -19.93 -3.92
CA SER A 229 18.95 -19.49 -5.30
C SER A 229 20.08 -18.62 -5.87
N THR A 230 20.78 -17.86 -5.03
CA THR A 230 21.88 -16.99 -5.46
C THR A 230 23.27 -17.62 -5.42
N THR A 231 23.44 -18.76 -4.73
CA THR A 231 24.76 -19.38 -4.53
C THR A 231 24.92 -20.78 -5.09
N ALA A 232 23.83 -21.57 -5.19
CA ALA A 232 23.93 -22.97 -5.64
C ALA A 232 24.01 -23.10 -7.18
N PRO A 233 23.18 -22.40 -7.97
CA PRO A 233 23.26 -22.48 -9.43
C PRO A 233 24.53 -21.79 -9.98
N PRO A 234 25.09 -22.28 -11.10
CA PRO A 234 26.28 -21.69 -11.71
C PRO A 234 26.03 -20.32 -12.35
N LEU A 235 24.78 -19.98 -12.66
CA LEU A 235 24.37 -18.67 -13.17
C LEU A 235 23.39 -18.02 -12.19
N HIS A 236 23.65 -16.78 -11.77
CA HIS A 236 22.73 -15.97 -10.98
C HIS A 236 22.27 -14.73 -11.78
N ILE A 237 20.95 -14.55 -11.90
CA ILE A 237 20.35 -13.35 -12.50
C ILE A 237 19.51 -12.66 -11.42
N ALA A 238 19.94 -11.49 -10.98
CA ALA A 238 19.16 -10.61 -10.14
C ALA A 238 18.30 -9.66 -11.00
N ILE A 239 17.05 -9.43 -10.61
CA ILE A 239 16.18 -8.41 -11.23
C ILE A 239 15.66 -7.44 -10.17
N THR A 240 15.71 -6.14 -10.46
CA THR A 240 15.20 -5.12 -9.56
C THR A 240 14.76 -3.85 -10.29
N GLY A 241 13.91 -3.07 -9.63
CA GLY A 241 13.54 -1.75 -10.13
C GLY A 241 14.66 -0.74 -9.92
N ILE A 242 14.82 0.22 -10.83
CA ILE A 242 15.89 1.23 -10.75
C ILE A 242 15.85 2.03 -9.44
N GLU A 243 14.68 2.18 -8.81
CA GLU A 243 14.53 2.94 -7.57
C GLU A 243 15.22 2.29 -6.37
N LYS A 244 15.62 1.01 -6.44
CA LYS A 244 16.17 0.26 -5.31
C LYS A 244 17.61 0.60 -4.95
N VAL A 245 18.26 1.48 -5.71
CA VAL A 245 19.61 1.94 -5.38
C VAL A 245 19.64 2.74 -4.06
N VAL A 246 20.73 2.61 -3.33
CA VAL A 246 21.14 3.45 -2.20
C VAL A 246 22.58 3.89 -2.40
N GLU A 247 23.00 4.97 -1.78
CA GLU A 247 24.31 5.55 -2.06
C GLU A 247 25.42 4.75 -1.41
N SER A 248 25.33 4.51 -0.10
CA SER A 248 26.42 3.95 0.71
C SER A 248 25.99 2.73 1.52
N LEU A 249 26.98 1.92 1.92
CA LEU A 249 26.73 0.71 2.71
C LEU A 249 26.17 1.04 4.11
N ASP A 250 26.58 2.17 4.69
CA ASP A 250 26.14 2.65 6.02
C ASP A 250 24.65 3.04 6.07
N GLU A 251 24.00 3.15 4.91
CA GLU A 251 22.56 3.37 4.81
C GLU A 251 21.75 2.08 4.98
N ILE A 252 22.38 0.92 4.85
CA ILE A 252 21.70 -0.38 4.94
C ILE A 252 21.20 -0.69 6.36
N PRO A 253 21.97 -0.53 7.45
CA PRO A 253 21.49 -0.83 8.80
C PRO A 253 20.15 -0.16 9.19
N PRO A 254 19.97 1.18 9.05
CA PRO A 254 18.70 1.80 9.40
C PRO A 254 17.54 1.36 8.47
N LEU A 255 17.82 1.08 7.20
CA LEU A 255 16.83 0.58 6.26
C LEU A 255 16.39 -0.85 6.59
N LEU A 256 17.32 -1.73 6.97
CA LEU A 256 17.03 -3.10 7.40
C LEU A 256 16.22 -3.12 8.70
N GLU A 257 16.64 -2.31 9.66
CA GLU A 257 15.97 -2.21 10.96
C GLU A 257 14.50 -1.80 10.79
N ILE A 258 14.24 -0.75 10.01
CA ILE A 258 12.86 -0.29 9.83
C ILE A 258 12.04 -1.22 8.92
N LEU A 259 12.67 -1.85 7.92
CA LEU A 259 12.04 -2.78 7.00
C LEU A 259 11.47 -3.98 7.76
N THR A 260 12.31 -4.64 8.55
CA THR A 260 11.97 -5.90 9.24
C THR A 260 10.93 -5.69 10.34
N LYS A 261 11.11 -4.65 11.16
CA LYS A 261 10.15 -4.25 12.19
C LYS A 261 8.79 -3.89 11.58
N SER A 262 8.79 -3.22 10.42
CA SER A 262 7.54 -2.81 9.76
C SER A 262 6.86 -3.92 8.98
N ALA A 263 7.61 -4.88 8.43
CA ALA A 263 7.09 -5.93 7.56
C ALA A 263 6.50 -7.11 8.32
N THR A 264 7.27 -7.67 9.25
CA THR A 264 6.93 -8.91 9.97
C THR A 264 6.84 -8.72 11.48
N GLY A 265 7.29 -7.57 11.99
CA GLY A 265 7.43 -7.30 13.42
C GLY A 265 8.67 -7.96 14.03
N GLN A 266 9.65 -8.34 13.21
CA GLN A 266 10.92 -8.91 13.66
C GLN A 266 11.96 -7.80 13.87
N PRO A 267 12.88 -7.93 14.85
CA PRO A 267 13.96 -6.97 15.03
C PRO A 267 14.97 -7.00 13.86
N ILE A 268 15.17 -8.19 13.25
CA ILE A 268 15.95 -8.44 12.04
C ILE A 268 15.47 -9.77 11.42
N THR A 269 15.74 -9.99 10.13
CA THR A 269 15.47 -11.27 9.46
C THR A 269 16.49 -12.34 9.83
N THR A 270 16.17 -13.60 9.52
CA THR A 270 17.09 -14.73 9.74
C THR A 270 18.33 -14.65 8.85
N TYR A 271 18.20 -14.17 7.61
CA TYR A 271 19.32 -13.99 6.70
C TYR A 271 19.30 -12.60 6.05
N VAL A 272 20.49 -12.04 5.88
CA VAL A 272 20.76 -10.85 5.07
C VAL A 272 21.98 -11.18 4.21
N ASN A 273 21.77 -11.29 2.90
CA ASN A 273 22.79 -11.67 1.95
C ASN A 273 23.34 -10.41 1.26
N PHE A 274 24.65 -10.26 1.24
CA PHE A 274 25.36 -9.21 0.51
C PHE A 274 26.12 -9.87 -0.64
N ILE A 275 25.65 -9.66 -1.87
CA ILE A 275 26.19 -10.28 -3.08
C ILE A 275 26.97 -9.21 -3.84
N SER A 276 28.29 -9.27 -3.74
CA SER A 276 29.17 -8.25 -4.31
C SER A 276 29.90 -8.71 -5.56
N ARG A 277 30.04 -10.01 -5.82
CA ARG A 277 30.79 -10.58 -6.96
C ARG A 277 30.39 -12.02 -7.27
N PRO A 278 30.65 -12.53 -8.49
CA PRO A 278 30.67 -13.96 -8.77
C PRO A 278 31.77 -14.69 -7.98
N ARG A 279 31.68 -16.01 -7.96
CA ARG A 279 32.70 -16.92 -7.43
C ARG A 279 34.09 -16.60 -8.00
N GLN A 280 35.11 -16.62 -7.15
CA GLN A 280 36.52 -16.53 -7.53
C GLN A 280 37.13 -17.90 -7.90
N PRO A 281 38.24 -17.95 -8.65
CA PRO A 281 38.83 -19.23 -9.10
C PRO A 281 39.21 -20.20 -7.97
N ASP A 282 39.59 -19.68 -6.80
CA ASP A 282 39.98 -20.43 -5.61
C ASP A 282 38.81 -20.81 -4.69
N GLU A 283 37.62 -20.24 -4.92
CA GLU A 283 36.40 -20.56 -4.20
C GLU A 283 35.78 -21.86 -4.76
N LEU A 284 35.27 -22.73 -3.87
CA LEU A 284 34.76 -24.05 -4.24
C LEU A 284 33.33 -24.00 -4.81
N ASP A 285 32.52 -23.07 -4.31
CA ASP A 285 31.09 -22.89 -4.59
C ASP A 285 30.75 -21.45 -4.99
N GLY A 286 29.54 -21.25 -5.50
CA GLY A 286 29.04 -19.95 -5.97
C GLY A 286 28.86 -19.85 -7.49
N PRO A 287 28.07 -18.85 -7.95
CA PRO A 287 27.77 -18.65 -9.35
C PRO A 287 29.04 -18.21 -10.10
N ARG A 288 29.28 -18.81 -11.26
CA ARG A 288 30.36 -18.44 -12.18
C ARG A 288 30.07 -17.12 -12.88
N GLU A 289 28.79 -16.84 -13.12
CA GLU A 289 28.32 -15.62 -13.77
C GLU A 289 27.19 -15.00 -12.95
N VAL A 290 27.26 -13.69 -12.75
CA VAL A 290 26.22 -12.91 -12.05
C VAL A 290 25.79 -11.76 -12.94
N HIS A 291 24.47 -11.62 -13.09
CA HIS A 291 23.84 -10.60 -13.92
C HIS A 291 22.85 -9.78 -13.07
N LEU A 292 22.78 -8.47 -13.29
CA LEU A 292 21.74 -7.60 -12.76
C LEU A 292 20.91 -7.03 -13.90
N VAL A 293 19.59 -7.22 -13.85
CA VAL A 293 18.62 -6.56 -14.73
C VAL A 293 17.95 -5.42 -13.95
N LEU A 294 18.24 -4.18 -14.37
CA LEU A 294 17.65 -2.95 -13.87
C LEU A 294 16.40 -2.62 -14.70
N LEU A 295 15.24 -2.63 -14.06
CA LEU A 295 13.94 -2.41 -14.70
C LEU A 295 13.41 -1.01 -14.43
N ASP A 296 13.19 -0.22 -15.49
CA ASP A 296 12.51 1.07 -15.41
C ASP A 296 10.99 0.86 -15.25
N ASN A 297 10.32 0.38 -16.29
CA ASN A 297 8.88 0.08 -16.33
C ASN A 297 8.03 1.26 -15.80
N GLY A 298 8.36 2.47 -16.27
CA GLY A 298 7.68 3.72 -15.94
C GLY A 298 8.24 4.46 -14.72
N ARG A 299 9.26 3.94 -14.04
CA ARG A 299 9.84 4.56 -12.84
C ARG A 299 10.53 5.89 -13.15
N SER A 300 11.24 6.02 -14.26
CA SER A 300 11.86 7.30 -14.66
C SER A 300 10.80 8.37 -14.87
N ARG A 301 9.69 8.04 -15.52
CA ARG A 301 8.54 8.95 -15.70
C ARG A 301 7.91 9.35 -14.36
N ILE A 302 7.73 8.41 -13.44
CA ILE A 302 7.21 8.71 -12.09
C ILE A 302 8.12 9.68 -11.34
N ARG A 303 9.44 9.53 -11.48
CA ARG A 303 10.44 10.37 -10.81
C ARG A 303 10.40 11.83 -11.27
N GLU A 304 9.98 12.09 -12.50
CA GLU A 304 9.90 13.46 -13.04
C GLU A 304 8.82 14.30 -12.34
N ASP A 305 7.86 13.66 -11.67
CA ASP A 305 6.80 14.35 -10.96
C ASP A 305 7.16 14.58 -9.49
N GLU A 306 7.27 15.85 -9.09
CA GLU A 306 7.72 16.25 -7.75
C GLU A 306 6.95 15.58 -6.60
N ALA A 307 5.63 15.45 -6.72
CA ALA A 307 4.82 14.85 -5.65
C ALA A 307 4.61 13.34 -5.85
N LEU A 308 4.48 12.84 -7.08
CA LEU A 308 4.24 11.41 -7.31
C LEU A 308 5.53 10.56 -7.19
N ALA A 309 6.71 11.16 -7.41
CA ALA A 309 8.02 10.53 -7.22
C ALA A 309 8.20 9.93 -5.82
N GLU A 310 7.52 10.48 -4.81
CA GLU A 310 7.52 9.96 -3.44
C GLU A 310 7.12 8.47 -3.35
N THR A 311 6.33 7.98 -4.31
CA THR A 311 5.98 6.56 -4.47
C THR A 311 7.21 5.66 -4.52
N LEU A 312 8.29 6.11 -5.17
CA LEU A 312 9.52 5.35 -5.42
C LEU A 312 10.40 5.19 -4.17
N ARG A 313 10.08 5.87 -3.06
CA ARG A 313 10.75 5.62 -1.78
C ARG A 313 10.45 4.22 -1.23
N CYS A 314 9.42 3.56 -1.74
CA CYS A 314 8.89 2.30 -1.21
C CYS A 314 9.95 1.19 -1.04
N ILE A 315 10.13 0.74 0.20
CA ILE A 315 10.99 -0.41 0.54
C ILE A 315 10.25 -1.75 0.54
N ARG A 316 9.02 -1.80 0.02
CA ARG A 316 8.18 -3.02 -0.11
C ARG A 316 7.92 -3.77 1.21
N CYS A 317 7.86 -3.05 2.33
CA CYS A 317 7.61 -3.64 3.64
C CYS A 317 6.18 -4.19 3.85
N GLY A 318 5.18 -3.72 3.10
CA GLY A 318 3.79 -4.13 3.30
C GLY A 318 3.05 -3.48 4.49
N ALA A 319 3.70 -2.61 5.29
CA ALA A 319 3.05 -1.98 6.44
C ALA A 319 1.73 -1.25 6.08
N CYS A 320 1.69 -0.60 4.91
CA CYS A 320 0.50 0.09 4.41
C CYS A 320 -0.68 -0.84 4.11
N ILE A 321 -0.41 -2.05 3.58
CA ILE A 321 -1.47 -3.03 3.28
C ILE A 321 -1.95 -3.70 4.58
N ASN A 322 -1.03 -3.91 5.53
CA ASN A 322 -1.35 -4.50 6.84
C ASN A 322 -2.32 -3.64 7.67
N HIS A 323 -2.23 -2.32 7.54
CA HIS A 323 -3.08 -1.38 8.27
C HIS A 323 -4.28 -0.88 7.46
N CYS A 324 -4.43 -1.34 6.20
CA CYS A 324 -5.52 -0.89 5.36
C CYS A 324 -6.83 -1.64 5.70
N PRO A 325 -7.88 -0.95 6.19
CA PRO A 325 -9.13 -1.61 6.57
C PRO A 325 -9.87 -2.22 5.37
N VAL A 326 -9.64 -1.68 4.16
CA VAL A 326 -10.23 -2.22 2.92
C VAL A 326 -9.55 -3.54 2.56
N TYR A 327 -8.22 -3.55 2.50
CA TYR A 327 -7.42 -4.74 2.17
C TYR A 327 -7.73 -5.92 3.09
N VAL A 328 -7.82 -5.68 4.40
CA VAL A 328 -8.17 -6.73 5.39
C VAL A 328 -9.54 -7.36 5.13
N GLN A 329 -10.46 -6.65 4.46
CA GLN A 329 -11.80 -7.17 4.17
C GLN A 329 -11.91 -7.82 2.79
N VAL A 330 -11.18 -7.33 1.79
CA VAL A 330 -11.33 -7.79 0.39
C VAL A 330 -10.17 -8.65 -0.10
N GLY A 331 -9.05 -8.72 0.63
CA GLY A 331 -7.84 -9.43 0.23
C GLY A 331 -7.08 -8.78 -0.94
N GLY A 332 -5.92 -9.32 -1.28
CA GLY A 332 -5.09 -8.79 -2.38
C GLY A 332 -5.65 -9.03 -3.77
N HIS A 333 -6.26 -10.20 -4.01
CA HIS A 333 -6.79 -10.58 -5.33
C HIS A 333 -7.91 -9.65 -5.83
N ALA A 334 -8.61 -8.96 -4.93
CA ALA A 334 -9.63 -7.98 -5.31
C ALA A 334 -9.05 -6.80 -6.13
N TYR A 335 -7.78 -6.45 -5.89
CA TYR A 335 -7.11 -5.36 -6.59
C TYR A 335 -6.82 -5.74 -8.05
N GLY A 336 -6.53 -7.00 -8.34
CA GLY A 336 -6.27 -7.47 -9.70
C GLY A 336 -4.90 -7.03 -10.24
N SER A 337 -3.93 -6.85 -9.34
CA SER A 337 -2.51 -6.69 -9.66
C SER A 337 -1.65 -7.28 -8.55
N VAL A 338 -0.37 -7.53 -8.86
CA VAL A 338 0.65 -8.07 -7.95
C VAL A 338 0.99 -7.10 -6.80
N TYR A 339 0.81 -5.79 -7.00
CA TYR A 339 0.87 -4.80 -5.93
C TYR A 339 -0.56 -4.48 -5.44
N PRO A 340 -1.03 -5.06 -4.31
CA PRO A 340 -2.34 -4.75 -3.75
C PRO A 340 -2.30 -3.58 -2.75
N GLY A 341 -3.48 -3.22 -2.25
CA GLY A 341 -3.64 -2.27 -1.14
C GLY A 341 -3.19 -0.84 -1.48
N PRO A 342 -2.92 0.01 -0.47
CA PRO A 342 -2.65 1.43 -0.70
C PRO A 342 -1.46 1.73 -1.62
N ILE A 343 -0.36 0.97 -1.51
CA ILE A 343 0.79 1.15 -2.42
C ILE A 343 0.43 0.76 -3.86
N GLY A 344 -0.34 -0.30 -4.05
CA GLY A 344 -0.88 -0.71 -5.36
C GLY A 344 -1.79 0.34 -5.99
N SER A 345 -2.70 0.90 -5.20
CA SER A 345 -3.60 1.99 -5.62
C SER A 345 -2.88 3.27 -6.02
N VAL A 346 -1.57 3.39 -5.74
CA VAL A 346 -0.73 4.53 -6.13
C VAL A 346 0.20 4.14 -7.28
N LEU A 347 0.94 3.05 -7.14
CA LEU A 347 1.98 2.64 -8.08
C LEU A 347 1.40 2.12 -9.41
N GLU A 348 0.32 1.33 -9.38
CA GLU A 348 -0.24 0.71 -10.58
C GLU A 348 -0.81 1.74 -11.57
N PRO A 349 -1.63 2.73 -11.15
CA PRO A 349 -2.08 3.79 -12.05
C PRO A 349 -0.94 4.60 -12.67
N GLN A 350 0.13 4.84 -11.91
CA GLN A 350 1.29 5.58 -12.40
C GLN A 350 2.08 4.83 -13.47
N ARG A 351 2.15 3.50 -13.37
CA ARG A 351 2.89 2.65 -14.31
C ARG A 351 2.06 2.26 -15.53
N LEU A 352 0.86 1.71 -15.29
CA LEU A 352 0.00 1.10 -16.29
C LEU A 352 -1.11 2.05 -16.81
N GLY A 353 -1.21 3.25 -16.23
CA GLY A 353 -2.17 4.27 -16.66
C GLY A 353 -3.50 4.27 -15.89
N LEU A 354 -4.17 5.42 -15.93
CA LEU A 354 -5.43 5.66 -15.23
C LEU A 354 -6.62 4.95 -15.89
N THR A 355 -6.53 4.62 -17.18
CA THR A 355 -7.58 3.83 -17.86
C THR A 355 -7.74 2.46 -17.21
N GLU A 356 -6.64 1.72 -17.07
CA GLU A 356 -6.62 0.36 -16.56
C GLU A 356 -6.75 0.31 -15.04
N MET A 357 -5.90 1.08 -14.35
CA MET A 357 -5.68 0.93 -12.91
C MET A 357 -6.27 2.07 -12.08
N GLY A 358 -6.73 3.16 -12.71
CA GLY A 358 -7.26 4.34 -11.99
C GLY A 358 -8.47 4.03 -11.10
N SER A 359 -9.25 2.99 -11.43
CA SER A 359 -10.38 2.54 -10.61
C SER A 359 -9.98 2.07 -9.20
N LEU A 360 -8.74 1.59 -9.02
CA LEU A 360 -8.21 1.16 -7.72
C LEU A 360 -8.16 2.30 -6.71
N THR A 361 -7.93 3.53 -7.18
CA THR A 361 -7.91 4.71 -6.31
C THR A 361 -9.25 4.90 -5.59
N SER A 362 -10.36 4.46 -6.19
CA SER A 362 -11.70 4.59 -5.62
C SER A 362 -12.00 3.57 -4.51
N ALA A 363 -11.20 2.51 -4.37
CA ALA A 363 -11.35 1.56 -3.28
C ALA A 363 -10.92 2.13 -1.91
N CYS A 364 -10.07 3.17 -1.91
CA CYS A 364 -9.54 3.79 -0.70
C CYS A 364 -10.60 4.60 0.07
N THR A 365 -10.64 4.47 1.40
CA THR A 365 -11.51 5.30 2.26
C THR A 365 -10.89 6.65 2.65
N LEU A 366 -9.64 6.90 2.26
CA LEU A 366 -8.82 8.05 2.68
C LEU A 366 -8.70 8.18 4.21
N CYS A 367 -8.66 7.05 4.93
CA CYS A 367 -8.61 7.05 6.40
C CYS A 367 -7.27 7.45 7.03
N GLY A 368 -6.20 7.69 6.26
CA GLY A 368 -4.90 8.14 6.78
C GLY A 368 -3.95 7.04 7.27
N ALA A 369 -4.47 5.90 7.76
CA ALA A 369 -3.69 4.88 8.45
C ALA A 369 -2.41 4.40 7.72
N CYS A 370 -2.46 4.28 6.39
CA CYS A 370 -1.30 3.87 5.59
C CYS A 370 -0.16 4.91 5.56
N GLY A 371 -0.47 6.21 5.65
CA GLY A 371 0.51 7.29 5.76
C GLY A 371 1.14 7.36 7.15
N ASP A 372 0.36 7.09 8.20
CA ASP A 372 0.83 7.09 9.59
C ASP A 372 1.87 5.98 9.85
N VAL A 373 1.69 4.82 9.23
CA VAL A 373 2.56 3.65 9.46
C VAL A 373 3.68 3.48 8.44
N CYS A 374 3.74 4.33 7.39
CA CYS A 374 4.74 4.18 6.34
C CYS A 374 6.15 4.44 6.89
N PRO A 375 7.08 3.46 6.83
CA PRO A 375 8.42 3.63 7.41
C PRO A 375 9.33 4.58 6.63
N VAL A 376 8.97 4.90 5.38
CA VAL A 376 9.74 5.80 4.51
C VAL A 376 8.93 7.05 4.14
N GLY A 377 7.91 7.34 4.96
CA GLY A 377 7.18 8.59 4.91
C GLY A 377 6.46 8.88 3.59
N ILE A 378 5.91 7.88 2.92
CA ILE A 378 5.11 8.09 1.69
C ILE A 378 3.69 8.54 2.09
N PRO A 379 3.21 9.70 1.61
CA PRO A 379 1.89 10.23 1.91
C PRO A 379 0.83 9.58 1.00
N LEU A 380 0.68 8.26 1.13
CA LEU A 380 -0.22 7.47 0.29
C LEU A 380 -1.65 8.05 0.18
N PRO A 381 -2.30 8.58 1.24
CA PRO A 381 -3.63 9.18 1.10
C PRO A 381 -3.66 10.39 0.15
N GLU A 382 -2.64 11.26 0.20
CA GLU A 382 -2.53 12.45 -0.64
C GLU A 382 -2.26 12.05 -2.09
N LEU A 383 -1.34 11.09 -2.32
CA LEU A 383 -1.06 10.56 -3.66
C LEU A 383 -2.30 9.90 -4.29
N ILE A 384 -3.05 9.09 -3.52
CA ILE A 384 -4.31 8.49 -3.99
C ILE A 384 -5.32 9.58 -4.33
N ASN A 385 -5.44 10.64 -3.52
CA ASN A 385 -6.37 11.73 -3.78
C ASN A 385 -5.98 12.53 -5.03
N ARG A 386 -4.68 12.76 -5.24
CA ARG A 386 -4.15 13.37 -6.46
C ARG A 386 -4.48 12.53 -7.69
N LEU A 387 -4.22 11.22 -7.66
CA LEU A 387 -4.55 10.32 -8.76
C LEU A 387 -6.06 10.25 -9.05
N ARG A 388 -6.93 10.43 -8.04
CA ARG A 388 -8.38 10.55 -8.26
C ARG A 388 -8.74 11.82 -9.04
N ALA A 389 -8.08 12.94 -8.74
CA ALA A 389 -8.29 14.18 -9.47
C ALA A 389 -7.79 14.03 -10.92
N GLU A 390 -6.57 13.55 -11.11
CA GLU A 390 -5.98 13.32 -12.43
C GLU A 390 -6.79 12.31 -13.27
N ALA A 391 -7.42 11.32 -12.65
CA ALA A 391 -8.30 10.38 -13.36
C ALA A 391 -9.49 11.05 -14.07
N VAL A 392 -9.94 12.21 -13.59
CA VAL A 392 -11.14 12.91 -14.11
C VAL A 392 -10.87 14.30 -14.67
N GLU A 393 -9.65 14.82 -14.50
CA GLU A 393 -9.20 16.14 -14.98
C GLU A 393 -8.14 15.99 -16.08
N PRO A 394 -8.49 16.19 -17.36
CA PRO A 394 -7.57 16.00 -18.49
C PRO A 394 -6.50 17.12 -18.60
N ASP A 395 -6.76 18.28 -18.01
CA ASP A 395 -5.89 19.47 -18.12
C ASP A 395 -4.84 19.54 -17.00
N HIS A 396 -4.72 18.51 -16.15
CA HIS A 396 -3.70 18.45 -15.12
C HIS A 396 -2.33 18.26 -15.78
N VAL A 397 -1.33 19.06 -15.40
CA VAL A 397 0.07 18.76 -15.77
C VAL A 397 0.46 17.51 -14.99
N THR A 398 0.51 16.37 -15.67
CA THR A 398 0.78 15.07 -15.03
C THR A 398 1.71 14.21 -15.87
N HIS A 399 2.58 13.47 -15.18
CA HIS A 399 3.41 12.41 -15.75
C HIS A 399 2.70 11.04 -15.71
N VAL A 400 1.44 10.99 -15.27
CA VAL A 400 0.62 9.78 -15.22
C VAL A 400 -0.07 9.54 -16.57
N PRO A 401 0.06 8.34 -17.16
CA PRO A 401 -0.63 8.03 -18.41
C PRO A 401 -2.15 8.10 -18.26
N ASP A 402 -2.82 8.56 -19.31
CA ASP A 402 -4.28 8.58 -19.44
C ASP A 402 -5.03 9.53 -18.49
N ALA A 403 -4.47 10.71 -18.23
CA ALA A 403 -5.15 11.77 -17.50
C ALA A 403 -6.57 12.05 -18.04
N GLY A 404 -7.54 12.18 -17.15
CA GLY A 404 -8.94 12.40 -17.47
C GLY A 404 -9.66 11.18 -18.07
N ALA A 405 -9.04 10.00 -18.17
CA ALA A 405 -9.66 8.83 -18.80
C ALA A 405 -10.95 8.35 -18.12
N LEU A 406 -11.09 8.58 -16.82
CA LEU A 406 -12.27 8.21 -16.05
C LEU A 406 -13.32 9.33 -15.98
N ARG A 407 -13.09 10.47 -16.66
CA ARG A 407 -14.05 11.59 -16.71
C ARG A 407 -15.33 11.19 -17.41
N ARG A 408 -16.46 11.40 -16.74
CA ARG A 408 -17.80 11.20 -17.30
C ARG A 408 -18.46 12.55 -17.58
N PRO A 409 -18.81 12.89 -18.84
CA PRO A 409 -19.37 14.21 -19.18
C PRO A 409 -20.62 14.58 -18.39
N GLY A 410 -21.54 13.62 -18.19
CA GLY A 410 -22.76 13.85 -17.41
C GLY A 410 -22.47 14.13 -15.94
N GLU A 411 -21.54 13.39 -15.33
CA GLU A 411 -21.11 13.63 -13.94
C GLU A 411 -20.39 14.98 -13.81
N ALA A 412 -19.50 15.29 -14.75
CA ALA A 412 -18.81 16.58 -14.81
C ALA A 412 -19.80 17.74 -14.94
N LEU A 413 -20.85 17.61 -15.77
CA LEU A 413 -21.90 18.61 -15.89
C LEU A 413 -22.65 18.80 -14.56
N VAL A 414 -23.02 17.72 -13.87
CA VAL A 414 -23.68 17.79 -12.56
C VAL A 414 -22.80 18.53 -11.53
N TRP A 415 -21.51 18.22 -11.48
CA TRP A 415 -20.57 18.92 -10.57
C TRP A 415 -20.36 20.37 -10.96
N GLN A 416 -20.32 20.72 -12.26
CA GLN A 416 -20.23 22.11 -12.71
C GLN A 416 -21.50 22.90 -12.37
N LEU A 417 -22.68 22.31 -12.56
CA LEU A 417 -23.95 22.91 -12.12
C LEU A 417 -23.97 23.11 -10.61
N TRP A 418 -23.53 22.11 -9.83
CA TRP A 418 -23.40 22.22 -8.39
C TRP A 418 -22.43 23.34 -7.98
N LYS A 419 -21.24 23.41 -8.59
CA LYS A 419 -20.25 24.47 -8.36
C LYS A 419 -20.83 25.85 -8.65
N THR A 420 -21.48 26.03 -9.80
CA THR A 420 -22.10 27.32 -10.17
C THR A 420 -23.23 27.68 -9.21
N LEU A 421 -24.09 26.71 -8.85
CA LEU A 421 -25.22 26.90 -7.95
C LEU A 421 -24.78 27.34 -6.55
N TYR A 422 -23.79 26.65 -5.98
CA TYR A 422 -23.29 26.91 -4.62
C TYR A 422 -22.25 28.04 -4.56
N GLY A 423 -21.61 28.37 -5.68
CA GLY A 423 -20.66 29.48 -5.80
C GLY A 423 -21.33 30.87 -5.94
N HIS A 424 -22.61 30.92 -6.34
CA HIS A 424 -23.34 32.19 -6.52
C HIS A 424 -24.38 32.38 -5.40
N PRO A 425 -24.21 33.38 -4.50
CA PRO A 425 -25.10 33.57 -3.36
C PRO A 425 -26.59 33.71 -3.72
N GLY A 426 -26.92 34.36 -4.85
CA GLY A 426 -28.30 34.53 -5.32
C GLY A 426 -28.94 33.21 -5.74
N LEU A 427 -28.23 32.42 -6.55
CA LEU A 427 -28.68 31.10 -7.01
C LEU A 427 -28.85 30.14 -5.83
N TYR A 428 -27.87 30.10 -4.92
CA TYR A 428 -27.93 29.27 -3.72
C TYR A 428 -29.13 29.61 -2.82
N ARG A 429 -29.42 30.90 -2.60
CA ARG A 429 -30.58 31.33 -1.80
C ARG A 429 -31.90 30.96 -2.47
N GLY A 430 -32.03 31.19 -3.78
CA GLY A 430 -33.23 30.83 -4.53
C GLY A 430 -33.48 29.32 -4.51
N PHE A 431 -32.43 28.53 -4.77
CA PHE A 431 -32.51 27.08 -4.74
C PHE A 431 -32.82 26.52 -3.35
N THR A 432 -32.12 26.96 -2.31
CA THR A 432 -32.39 26.45 -0.95
C THR A 432 -33.79 26.81 -0.48
N TRP A 433 -34.27 28.02 -0.76
CA TRP A 433 -35.66 28.41 -0.49
C TRP A 433 -36.65 27.53 -1.26
N LEU A 434 -36.42 27.29 -2.56
CA LEU A 434 -37.30 26.43 -3.36
C LEU A 434 -37.29 24.99 -2.85
N ALA A 435 -36.11 24.46 -2.50
CA ALA A 435 -35.93 23.11 -1.99
C ALA A 435 -36.64 22.88 -0.65
N THR A 436 -36.73 23.90 0.23
CA THR A 436 -37.51 23.77 1.48
C THR A 436 -39.01 23.77 1.22
N ARG A 437 -39.51 24.63 0.30
CA ARG A 437 -40.93 24.72 -0.07
C ARG A 437 -41.44 23.51 -0.84
N LEU A 438 -40.58 22.90 -1.65
CA LEU A 438 -40.88 21.70 -2.44
C LEU A 438 -40.37 20.42 -1.80
N SER A 439 -40.04 20.43 -0.50
CA SER A 439 -39.51 19.27 0.23
C SER A 439 -40.42 18.03 0.13
N GLY A 440 -41.74 18.21 -0.01
CA GLY A 440 -42.71 17.13 -0.23
C GLY A 440 -42.61 16.42 -1.58
N LEU A 441 -41.92 17.02 -2.56
CA LEU A 441 -41.67 16.43 -3.89
C LEU A 441 -40.34 15.68 -3.96
N THR A 442 -39.61 15.53 -2.84
CA THR A 442 -38.33 14.81 -2.82
C THR A 442 -38.55 13.33 -3.18
N PRO A 443 -37.89 12.80 -4.24
CA PRO A 443 -38.06 11.42 -4.64
C PRO A 443 -37.72 10.44 -3.50
N SER A 444 -38.52 9.39 -3.35
CA SER A 444 -38.29 8.35 -2.34
C SER A 444 -37.09 7.45 -2.66
N ARG A 445 -36.56 7.51 -3.88
CA ARG A 445 -35.39 6.75 -4.36
C ARG A 445 -34.43 7.69 -5.09
N LEU A 446 -33.19 7.79 -4.59
CA LEU A 446 -32.10 8.57 -5.19
C LEU A 446 -31.01 7.63 -5.72
N GLY A 447 -31.41 6.73 -6.61
CA GLY A 447 -30.49 5.78 -7.26
C GLY A 447 -29.67 4.96 -6.24
N PRO A 448 -28.34 4.81 -6.44
CA PRO A 448 -27.47 4.05 -5.55
C PRO A 448 -27.42 4.54 -4.09
N TRP A 449 -27.64 5.84 -3.82
CA TRP A 449 -27.60 6.38 -2.46
C TRP A 449 -28.59 5.68 -1.53
N THR A 450 -29.83 5.52 -2.03
CA THR A 450 -30.93 4.89 -1.28
C THR A 450 -30.79 3.38 -1.09
N ARG A 451 -29.70 2.75 -1.57
CA ARG A 451 -29.40 1.34 -1.27
C ARG A 451 -28.90 1.16 0.16
N TYR A 452 -28.23 2.16 0.71
CA TYR A 452 -27.56 2.07 2.02
C TYR A 452 -27.80 3.28 2.92
N ARG A 453 -28.36 4.38 2.39
CA ARG A 453 -28.59 5.63 3.12
C ARG A 453 -30.04 6.09 2.98
N SER A 454 -30.53 6.81 3.98
CA SER A 454 -31.83 7.47 3.92
C SER A 454 -31.83 8.61 2.90
N VAL A 455 -32.99 8.88 2.31
CA VAL A 455 -33.18 10.04 1.43
C VAL A 455 -32.97 11.32 2.27
N PRO A 456 -32.06 12.23 1.89
CA PRO A 456 -31.94 13.52 2.54
C PRO A 456 -33.20 14.33 2.23
N ARG A 457 -34.05 14.53 3.24
CA ARG A 457 -35.23 15.39 3.12
C ARG A 457 -34.82 16.82 3.48
N PRO A 458 -34.97 17.80 2.56
CA PRO A 458 -34.73 19.20 2.89
C PRO A 458 -35.59 19.63 4.09
N ALA A 459 -35.00 20.38 5.02
CA ALA A 459 -35.74 20.93 6.16
C ALA A 459 -36.81 21.92 5.68
N ALA A 460 -37.91 22.08 6.44
CA ALA A 460 -38.98 23.02 6.09
C ALA A 460 -38.54 24.50 6.10
N ARG A 461 -37.45 24.80 6.83
CA ARG A 461 -36.86 26.14 6.93
C ARG A 461 -35.38 26.05 6.63
N THR A 462 -34.87 27.03 5.89
CA THR A 462 -33.44 27.18 5.65
C THR A 462 -32.72 27.58 6.93
N LEU A 463 -31.41 27.28 7.03
CA LEU A 463 -30.58 27.75 8.14
C LEU A 463 -30.66 29.28 8.32
N HIS A 464 -30.76 30.04 7.23
CA HIS A 464 -30.91 31.50 7.26
C HIS A 464 -32.27 31.97 7.80
N GLU A 465 -33.35 31.20 7.59
CA GLU A 465 -34.66 31.50 8.18
C GLU A 465 -34.72 31.10 9.66
N LEU A 466 -34.06 30.00 10.04
CA LEU A 466 -33.93 29.59 11.44
C LEU A 466 -33.10 30.60 12.23
N ALA A 467 -31.92 30.98 11.70
CA ALA A 467 -31.06 31.98 12.29
C ALA A 467 -31.78 33.33 12.49
N ARG A 468 -32.56 33.78 11.49
CA ARG A 468 -33.37 35.00 11.63
C ARG A 468 -34.48 34.90 12.68
N ALA A 469 -35.11 33.73 12.84
CA ALA A 469 -36.09 33.51 13.91
C ALA A 469 -35.46 33.58 15.29
N GLU A 470 -34.23 33.07 15.44
CA GLU A 470 -33.45 33.13 16.67
C GLU A 470 -32.78 34.51 16.90
N GLY A 471 -33.12 35.53 16.09
CA GLY A 471 -32.57 36.89 16.22
C GLY A 471 -31.11 37.03 15.76
N ILE A 472 -30.53 36.02 15.09
CA ILE A 472 -29.19 36.10 14.52
C ILE A 472 -29.25 36.99 13.26
N PRO A 473 -28.54 38.13 13.24
CA PRO A 473 -28.63 39.08 12.14
C PRO A 473 -28.07 38.51 10.83
N ALA A 474 -28.79 38.71 9.72
CA ALA A 474 -28.43 38.22 8.39
C ALA A 474 -27.15 38.84 7.79
N ARG A 475 -26.63 39.88 8.43
CA ARG A 475 -25.31 40.46 8.19
C ARG A 475 -24.62 40.50 9.54
N ALA A 476 -23.50 39.80 9.69
CA ALA A 476 -22.47 40.34 10.56
C ALA A 476 -22.24 41.78 10.10
N ARG A 477 -22.18 42.76 11.02
CA ARG A 477 -21.50 44.04 10.74
C ARG A 477 -20.26 43.67 9.94
N LYS A 478 -20.00 44.30 8.78
CA LYS A 478 -18.73 44.11 8.06
C LYS A 478 -17.63 44.17 9.12
N SER A 479 -17.08 43.02 9.50
CA SER A 479 -15.88 43.00 10.29
C SER A 479 -14.88 43.69 9.38
N ASP A 480 -14.33 44.80 9.86
CA ASP A 480 -13.19 45.46 9.26
C ASP A 480 -12.27 44.40 8.65
N PRO A 481 -11.94 44.43 7.35
CA PRO A 481 -11.04 43.46 6.74
C PRO A 481 -9.71 43.34 7.49
N ALA A 482 -9.29 44.40 8.19
CA ALA A 482 -8.14 44.41 9.09
C ALA A 482 -8.32 43.62 10.40
N LYS A 483 -9.54 43.15 10.71
CA LYS A 483 -9.91 42.36 11.90
C LYS A 483 -10.37 40.94 11.58
N LEU A 484 -10.50 40.58 10.30
CA LEU A 484 -10.58 39.17 9.92
C LEU A 484 -9.17 38.59 10.11
N PRO A 485 -8.99 37.53 10.90
CA PRO A 485 -7.70 36.84 10.91
C PRO A 485 -7.39 36.44 9.47
N ALA A 486 -6.19 36.77 8.98
CA ALA A 486 -5.75 36.40 7.64
C ALA A 486 -6.06 34.91 7.41
N HIS A 487 -6.54 34.57 6.20
CA HIS A 487 -6.66 33.17 5.79
C HIS A 487 -5.30 32.52 6.00
N ARG A 488 -5.22 31.61 6.98
CA ARG A 488 -3.98 30.91 7.27
C ARG A 488 -3.62 30.05 6.06
N GLY A 489 -2.39 30.18 5.60
CA GLY A 489 -1.82 29.24 4.64
C GLY A 489 -1.78 27.85 5.27
N VAL A 490 -1.79 26.80 4.45
CA VAL A 490 -1.62 25.41 4.92
C VAL A 490 -0.29 25.22 5.67
N ASP A 491 0.67 26.13 5.44
CA ASP A 491 2.00 26.13 6.06
C ASP A 491 2.12 27.01 7.32
N ASP A 492 1.05 27.70 7.75
CA ASP A 492 1.11 28.48 8.98
C ASP A 492 1.14 27.54 10.19
N PRO A 493 2.14 27.67 11.10
CA PRO A 493 2.22 26.81 12.28
C PRO A 493 0.94 26.94 13.10
N ILE A 494 0.32 25.79 13.41
CA ILE A 494 -0.84 25.72 14.29
C ILE A 494 -0.46 26.48 15.56
N PRO A 495 -1.19 27.55 15.95
CA PRO A 495 -0.89 28.27 17.17
C PRO A 495 -0.83 27.23 18.27
N GLN A 496 0.29 27.16 18.99
CA GLN A 496 0.33 26.35 20.19
C GLN A 496 -0.84 26.80 21.04
N VAL A 497 -1.88 25.97 21.11
CA VAL A 497 -2.96 26.16 22.06
C VAL A 497 -2.21 26.14 23.37
N GLN A 498 -2.06 27.31 24.01
CA GLN A 498 -1.57 27.39 25.37
C GLN A 498 -2.41 26.38 26.12
N ARG A 499 -1.83 25.22 26.44
CA ARG A 499 -2.46 24.24 27.31
C ARG A 499 -2.54 24.97 28.63
N ARG A 500 -3.67 25.65 28.87
CA ARG A 500 -4.01 26.17 30.18
C ARG A 500 -4.20 24.93 31.05
N THR A 501 -3.10 24.49 31.64
CA THR A 501 -3.08 23.45 32.67
C THR A 501 -4.09 23.86 33.72
N CYS A 502 -5.10 23.02 33.99
CA CYS A 502 -5.83 23.16 35.25
C CYS A 502 -4.86 22.98 36.41
N GLY A 503 -5.02 23.75 37.48
CA GLY A 503 -4.17 23.64 38.66
C GLY A 503 -4.36 22.31 39.40
N ASN A 504 -5.53 21.67 39.24
CA ASN A 504 -5.83 20.33 39.75
C ASN A 504 -6.96 19.64 38.96
N ARG A 505 -7.17 18.35 39.22
CA ARG A 505 -8.16 17.49 38.54
C ARG A 505 -9.61 17.97 38.73
N GLU A 506 -9.95 18.47 39.91
CA GLU A 506 -11.30 18.98 40.25
C GLU A 506 -11.68 20.19 39.40
N GLU A 507 -10.80 21.18 39.34
CA GLU A 507 -11.00 22.40 38.54
C GLU A 507 -11.18 22.08 37.05
N CYS A 508 -10.49 21.04 36.57
CA CYS A 508 -10.63 20.53 35.22
C CYS A 508 -12.02 19.92 34.96
N ILE A 509 -12.53 19.14 35.91
CA ILE A 509 -13.84 18.49 35.84
C ILE A 509 -14.96 19.54 35.89
N ASP A 510 -14.90 20.49 36.81
CA ASP A 510 -15.91 21.54 36.96
C ASP A 510 -16.00 22.43 35.71
N ARG A 511 -14.84 22.77 35.13
CA ARG A 511 -14.77 23.52 33.88
C ARG A 511 -15.32 22.74 32.69
N PHE A 512 -15.12 21.42 32.65
CA PHE A 512 -15.72 20.56 31.64
C PHE A 512 -17.25 20.53 31.79
N ILE A 513 -17.77 20.34 33.01
CA ILE A 513 -19.20 20.35 33.32
C ILE A 513 -19.84 21.66 32.87
N ALA A 514 -19.25 22.80 33.26
CA ALA A 514 -19.77 24.13 32.91
C ALA A 514 -19.85 24.34 31.38
N ARG A 515 -18.85 23.85 30.63
CA ARG A 515 -18.84 23.96 29.15
C ARG A 515 -19.93 23.10 28.50
N GLN A 516 -20.15 21.89 28.99
CA GLN A 516 -21.19 21.01 28.47
C GLN A 516 -22.59 21.55 28.79
N GLN A 517 -22.80 22.07 30.00
CA GLN A 517 -24.07 22.70 30.38
C GLN A 517 -24.38 23.94 29.55
N ALA A 518 -23.35 24.74 29.19
CA ALA A 518 -23.51 25.91 28.33
C ALA A 518 -24.02 25.57 26.91
N VAL A 519 -23.81 24.33 26.44
CA VAL A 519 -24.34 23.83 25.15
C VAL A 519 -25.60 22.97 25.33
N ARG A 520 -26.31 23.13 26.46
CA ARG A 520 -27.47 22.33 26.86
C ARG A 520 -27.18 20.83 27.01
N GLY A 521 -25.91 20.46 27.18
CA GLY A 521 -25.49 19.11 27.55
C GLY A 521 -25.74 18.87 29.04
N GLU A 522 -26.23 17.69 29.38
CA GLU A 522 -26.47 17.29 30.76
C GLU A 522 -25.28 16.45 31.23
N VAL A 523 -24.62 16.86 32.32
CA VAL A 523 -23.44 16.17 32.84
C VAL A 523 -23.71 15.73 34.28
N HIS A 524 -23.53 14.44 34.52
CA HIS A 524 -23.67 13.82 35.83
C HIS A 524 -22.30 13.38 36.32
N ARG A 525 -21.96 13.76 37.56
CA ARG A 525 -20.70 13.39 38.18
C ARG A 525 -20.90 12.10 38.97
N LEU A 526 -20.21 11.04 38.59
CA LEU A 526 -20.34 9.71 39.18
C LEU A 526 -18.98 9.30 39.77
N HIS A 527 -19.01 8.60 40.91
CA HIS A 527 -17.81 8.03 41.54
C HIS A 527 -17.67 6.54 41.15
N ASP A 528 -16.48 5.98 41.29
CA ASP A 528 -16.20 4.59 40.91
C ASP A 528 -17.14 3.64 41.65
N GLY A 529 -17.85 2.82 40.88
CA GLY A 529 -18.84 1.85 41.36
C GLY A 529 -20.30 2.22 41.08
N ASP A 530 -20.65 3.51 41.05
CA ASP A 530 -22.06 3.95 41.03
C ASP A 530 -22.64 4.17 39.62
N TRP A 531 -21.79 4.11 38.58
CA TRP A 531 -22.18 4.53 37.23
C TRP A 531 -23.10 3.54 36.52
N LEU A 532 -22.96 2.24 36.80
CA LEU A 532 -23.82 1.19 36.25
C LEU A 532 -25.25 1.30 36.81
N ASP A 533 -25.38 1.52 38.11
CA ASP A 533 -26.67 1.69 38.77
C ASP A 533 -27.39 2.98 38.34
N TRP A 534 -26.63 4.04 38.12
CA TRP A 534 -27.17 5.28 37.57
C TRP A 534 -27.67 5.07 36.13
N LEU A 535 -26.88 4.43 35.25
CA LEU A 535 -27.31 4.13 33.87
C LEU A 535 -28.54 3.23 33.82
N ALA A 536 -28.60 2.20 34.65
CA ALA A 536 -29.73 1.27 34.72
C ALA A 536 -31.05 1.98 35.10
N LYS A 537 -30.98 3.09 35.85
CA LYS A 537 -32.14 3.93 36.21
C LYS A 537 -32.46 4.99 35.14
N GLU A 538 -31.44 5.58 34.54
CA GLU A 538 -31.61 6.76 33.68
C GLU A 538 -31.93 6.40 32.22
N LEU A 539 -31.36 5.33 31.69
CA LEU A 539 -31.63 4.89 30.30
C LEU A 539 -33.11 4.58 30.04
N PRO A 540 -33.82 3.83 30.92
CA PRO A 540 -35.25 3.59 30.75
C PRO A 540 -36.09 4.88 30.82
N ARG A 541 -35.72 5.83 31.69
CA ARG A 541 -36.39 7.14 31.80
C ARG A 541 -36.28 7.96 30.51
N ARG A 542 -35.22 7.76 29.73
CA ARG A 542 -34.99 8.41 28.44
C ARG A 542 -35.50 7.58 27.25
N GLY A 543 -36.22 6.50 27.50
CA GLY A 543 -36.82 5.65 26.46
C GLY A 543 -35.82 4.76 25.71
N VAL A 544 -34.61 4.58 26.26
CA VAL A 544 -33.62 3.62 25.76
C VAL A 544 -33.92 2.28 26.43
N LYS A 545 -34.26 1.27 25.61
CA LYS A 545 -34.58 -0.09 26.08
C LYS A 545 -33.33 -0.89 26.38
#